data_AF-A0A6B9V3X3-F1
#
_entry.id   AF-A0A6B9V3X3-F1
#
_cell.length_a   1.000
_cell.length_b   1.000
_cell.length_c   1.000
_cell.angle_alpha   90.00
_cell.angle_beta   90.00
_cell.angle_gamma   90.00
#
_symmetry.space_group_name_H-M   'P 1'
#
loop_
_entity.id
_entity.type
_entity.pdbx_description
1 polymer ?
#
loop_
_entity_poly.entity_id
_entity_poly.type
_entity_poly.pdbx_seq_one_letter_code
_entity_poly.pdbx_strand_id
1 'polypeptide(L)'
;MCTFKSLVRAFIGSPPVQHKMKQVLVSTMGTQNEPFSPFSQAREREPIVIDNLAKVSNFLDVSTQQRKVVRLKVCPQATQHRILTGTLKEVLNNFKVDLDALDSQGLDKDTIMGQQIVLTCLKFLTEAAVSNEPESTSWMRLSPSKNVNTSGSRKWEDVLEMFNDLIEYFRAETRLKLHVAKAEVMKEGLLQIKDILIDNSIGYKEARHQERLVQKKLSKTLGHSSRCLFTLLLYYLFGRVSDIEVDMAGGVYKSGSDNKNWLCMGRILTSDSEKMIERGVKQLDKALSLFKFVWETAEMKGHLDLQGHLWCVGEHNRLLRYRGNTYFLHGICL
;
A
#
# COMPACT_ATOMS: atom_id res chain seq x y z
N MET A 1 20.69 -3.44 -9.74
CA MET A 1 19.38 -4.12 -9.85
C MET A 1 18.59 -3.71 -11.09
N CYS A 2 18.47 -2.40 -11.40
CA CYS A 2 17.71 -1.92 -12.55
C CYS A 2 18.15 -2.53 -13.89
N THR A 3 19.46 -2.61 -14.16
CA THR A 3 20.01 -3.19 -15.39
C THR A 3 19.62 -4.66 -15.56
N PHE A 4 19.75 -5.47 -14.50
CA PHE A 4 19.34 -6.88 -14.51
C PHE A 4 17.86 -7.03 -14.83
N LYS A 5 16.98 -6.30 -14.14
CA LYS A 5 15.53 -6.34 -14.41
C LYS A 5 15.21 -5.92 -15.84
N SER A 6 15.87 -4.90 -16.39
CA SER A 6 15.70 -4.50 -17.79
C SER A 6 16.12 -5.60 -18.78
N LEU A 7 17.24 -6.28 -18.54
CA LEU A 7 17.69 -7.40 -19.38
C LEU A 7 16.71 -8.57 -19.32
N VAL A 8 16.25 -8.95 -18.13
CA VAL A 8 15.26 -10.03 -17.97
C VAL A 8 13.95 -9.69 -18.69
N ARG A 9 13.48 -8.44 -18.61
CA ARG A 9 12.29 -8.00 -19.36
C ARG A 9 12.48 -8.14 -20.88
N ALA A 10 13.67 -7.80 -21.42
CA ALA A 10 13.97 -8.00 -22.83
C ALA A 10 13.98 -9.50 -23.20
N PHE A 11 14.63 -10.33 -22.36
CA PHE A 11 14.67 -11.78 -22.52
C PHE A 11 13.26 -12.41 -22.54
N ILE A 12 12.38 -12.00 -21.62
CA ILE A 12 10.99 -12.49 -21.55
C ILE A 12 10.22 -12.19 -22.84
N GLY A 13 10.51 -11.05 -23.47
CA GLY A 13 9.92 -10.67 -24.76
C GLY A 13 10.45 -11.45 -25.97
N SER A 14 11.49 -12.27 -25.80
CA SER A 14 12.08 -13.00 -26.92
C SER A 14 11.13 -14.10 -27.46
N PRO A 15 11.13 -14.38 -28.78
CA PRO A 15 10.26 -15.39 -29.37
C PRO A 15 10.34 -16.78 -28.71
N PRO A 16 11.53 -17.33 -28.36
CA PRO A 16 11.62 -18.63 -27.72
C PRO A 16 10.93 -18.68 -26.36
N VAL A 17 11.09 -17.63 -25.55
CA VAL A 17 10.47 -17.54 -24.22
C VAL A 17 8.96 -17.41 -24.34
N GLN A 18 8.48 -16.55 -25.25
CA GLN A 18 7.05 -16.40 -25.52
C GLN A 18 6.41 -17.70 -26.03
N HIS A 19 7.09 -18.45 -26.88
CA HIS A 19 6.61 -19.76 -27.34
C HIS A 19 6.50 -20.76 -26.17
N LYS A 20 7.52 -20.83 -25.30
CA LYS A 20 7.51 -21.69 -24.11
C LYS A 20 6.39 -21.29 -23.14
N MET A 21 6.20 -19.98 -22.89
CA MET A 21 5.13 -19.47 -22.03
C MET A 21 3.74 -19.85 -22.56
N LYS A 22 3.54 -19.72 -23.87
CA LYS A 22 2.32 -20.12 -24.55
C LYS A 22 2.00 -21.60 -24.34
N GLN A 23 2.99 -22.49 -24.49
CA GLN A 23 2.83 -23.93 -24.25
C GLN A 23 2.47 -24.26 -22.80
N VAL A 24 3.15 -23.64 -21.83
CA VAL A 24 2.87 -23.84 -20.39
C VAL A 24 1.46 -23.40 -20.04
N LEU A 25 0.99 -22.28 -20.61
CA LEU A 25 -0.36 -21.80 -20.34
C LEU A 25 -1.42 -22.71 -20.94
N VAL A 26 -1.23 -23.18 -22.18
CA VAL A 26 -2.13 -24.15 -22.83
C VAL A 26 -2.24 -25.44 -22.02
N SER A 27 -1.11 -26.01 -21.58
CA SER A 27 -1.11 -27.27 -20.81
C SER A 27 -1.74 -27.11 -19.42
N THR A 28 -1.60 -25.93 -18.81
CA THR A 28 -2.06 -25.69 -17.43
C THR A 28 -3.52 -25.20 -17.36
N MET A 29 -3.98 -24.45 -18.36
CA MET A 29 -5.31 -23.80 -18.33
C MET A 29 -6.34 -24.51 -19.22
N GLY A 30 -5.94 -25.49 -20.04
CA GLY A 30 -6.86 -26.28 -20.87
C GLY A 30 -7.58 -25.48 -21.97
N THR A 31 -7.18 -24.23 -22.21
CA THR A 31 -7.77 -23.35 -23.22
C THR A 31 -7.24 -23.70 -24.61
N GLN A 32 -8.00 -24.52 -25.32
CA GLN A 32 -7.75 -24.89 -26.73
C GLN A 32 -8.06 -23.74 -27.71
N ASN A 33 -8.87 -22.75 -27.30
CA ASN A 33 -9.29 -21.64 -28.15
C ASN A 33 -8.60 -20.34 -27.74
N GLU A 34 -7.76 -19.84 -28.64
CA GLU A 34 -6.89 -18.66 -28.55
C GLU A 34 -5.85 -18.65 -27.40
N PRO A 35 -4.64 -19.15 -27.68
CA PRO A 35 -3.54 -19.08 -26.72
C PRO A 35 -3.03 -17.63 -26.60
N PHE A 36 -3.53 -16.88 -25.62
CA PHE A 36 -2.92 -15.60 -25.24
C PHE A 36 -1.56 -15.86 -24.58
N SER A 37 -0.56 -15.04 -24.90
CA SER A 37 0.75 -15.09 -24.24
C SER A 37 0.92 -13.80 -23.45
N PRO A 38 0.79 -13.84 -22.11
CA PRO A 38 0.95 -12.64 -21.32
C PRO A 38 2.40 -12.13 -21.44
N PHE A 39 2.58 -10.82 -21.33
CA PHE A 39 3.89 -10.18 -21.45
C PHE A 39 4.49 -10.27 -22.87
N SER A 40 3.66 -10.48 -23.90
CA SER A 40 4.10 -10.52 -25.31
C SER A 40 4.36 -9.11 -25.86
N GLN A 41 3.62 -8.11 -25.37
CA GLN A 41 3.80 -6.72 -25.78
C GLN A 41 4.85 -6.01 -24.92
N ALA A 42 5.65 -5.12 -25.51
CA ALA A 42 6.69 -4.39 -24.77
C ALA A 42 6.11 -3.61 -23.57
N ARG A 43 4.95 -2.96 -23.75
CA ARG A 43 4.27 -2.21 -22.68
C ARG A 43 3.89 -3.05 -21.47
N GLU A 44 3.55 -4.33 -21.67
CA GLU A 44 3.18 -5.25 -20.58
C GLU A 44 4.40 -5.61 -19.72
N ARG A 45 5.60 -5.48 -20.29
CA ARG A 45 6.85 -5.77 -19.58
C ARG A 45 7.39 -4.56 -18.84
N GLU A 46 6.86 -3.35 -19.02
CA GLU A 46 7.36 -2.20 -18.25
C GLU A 46 6.98 -2.32 -16.76
N PRO A 47 7.88 -1.89 -15.84
CA PRO A 47 7.58 -1.86 -14.43
C PRO A 47 6.55 -0.77 -14.14
N ILE A 48 5.78 -0.98 -13.08
CA ILE A 48 4.82 0.00 -12.60
C ILE A 48 4.96 0.16 -11.09
N VAL A 49 5.06 1.42 -10.65
CA VAL A 49 4.96 1.81 -9.24
C VAL A 49 3.57 2.37 -9.02
N ILE A 50 2.78 1.67 -8.22
CA ILE A 50 1.41 2.03 -7.90
C ILE A 50 1.43 2.81 -6.58
N ASP A 51 1.18 4.12 -6.69
CA ASP A 51 1.22 5.09 -5.58
C ASP A 51 -0.08 5.90 -5.45
N ASN A 52 -1.08 5.64 -6.29
CA ASN A 52 -2.41 6.25 -6.24
C ASN A 52 -3.46 5.39 -6.95
N LEU A 53 -4.75 5.63 -6.66
CA LEU A 53 -5.87 4.92 -7.30
C LEU A 53 -6.05 5.27 -8.78
N ALA A 54 -5.60 6.44 -9.24
CA ALA A 54 -5.71 6.83 -10.63
C ALA A 54 -4.87 5.92 -11.54
N LYS A 55 -3.67 5.51 -11.12
CA LYS A 55 -2.84 4.53 -11.84
C LYS A 55 -3.55 3.17 -11.97
N VAL A 56 -4.12 2.66 -10.87
CA VAL A 56 -4.90 1.40 -10.89
C VAL A 56 -6.10 1.52 -11.82
N SER A 57 -6.84 2.63 -11.73
CA SER A 57 -8.04 2.88 -12.52
C SER A 57 -7.74 3.07 -14.01
N ASN A 58 -6.61 3.72 -14.34
CA ASN A 58 -6.17 3.88 -15.72
C ASN A 58 -5.76 2.53 -16.32
N PHE A 59 -5.06 1.68 -15.56
CA PHE A 59 -4.67 0.36 -16.04
C PHE A 59 -5.87 -0.57 -16.26
N LEU A 60 -6.90 -0.48 -15.42
CA LEU A 60 -8.12 -1.28 -15.52
C LEU A 60 -9.17 -0.67 -16.47
N ASP A 61 -8.86 0.43 -17.16
CA ASP A 61 -9.79 1.18 -18.01
C ASP A 61 -11.11 1.58 -17.29
N VAL A 62 -11.02 1.88 -16.00
CA VAL A 62 -12.16 2.29 -15.17
C VAL A 62 -12.60 3.69 -15.59
N SER A 63 -13.87 3.81 -15.99
CA SER A 63 -14.47 5.07 -16.44
C SER A 63 -14.54 6.12 -15.33
N THR A 64 -14.67 7.39 -15.70
CA THR A 64 -14.82 8.50 -14.73
C THR A 64 -15.99 8.30 -13.76
N GLN A 65 -17.10 7.73 -14.24
CA GLN A 65 -18.26 7.45 -13.39
C GLN A 65 -17.96 6.34 -12.38
N GLN A 66 -17.30 5.27 -12.81
CA GLN A 66 -16.90 4.19 -11.91
C GLN A 66 -15.82 4.63 -10.91
N ARG A 67 -14.91 5.54 -11.28
CA ARG A 67 -13.96 6.15 -10.32
C ARG A 67 -14.69 6.87 -9.19
N LYS A 68 -15.79 7.56 -9.48
CA LYS A 68 -16.63 8.18 -8.44
C LYS A 68 -17.23 7.11 -7.51
N VAL A 69 -17.73 6.00 -8.05
CA VAL A 69 -18.25 4.87 -7.27
C VAL A 69 -17.17 4.27 -6.37
N VAL A 70 -15.97 4.00 -6.93
CA VAL A 70 -14.81 3.51 -6.15
C VAL A 70 -14.51 4.44 -5.00
N ARG A 71 -14.37 5.75 -5.27
CA ARG A 71 -14.09 6.73 -4.23
C ARG A 71 -15.17 6.76 -3.15
N LEU A 72 -16.45 6.75 -3.52
CA LEU A 72 -17.57 6.78 -2.57
C LEU A 72 -17.59 5.57 -1.64
N LYS A 73 -17.20 4.39 -2.13
CA LYS A 73 -17.12 3.16 -1.32
C LYS A 73 -15.84 3.08 -0.48
N VAL A 74 -14.70 3.51 -1.05
CA VAL A 74 -13.37 3.41 -0.42
C VAL A 74 -13.16 4.47 0.65
N CYS A 75 -13.45 5.75 0.37
CA CYS A 75 -13.11 6.85 1.26
C CYS A 75 -13.63 6.65 2.70
N PRO A 76 -14.91 6.30 2.93
CA PRO A 76 -15.41 6.12 4.29
C PRO A 76 -14.71 4.99 5.06
N GLN A 77 -14.26 3.94 4.37
CA GLN A 77 -13.56 2.82 5.00
C GLN A 77 -12.10 3.18 5.32
N ALA A 78 -11.39 3.74 4.33
CA ALA A 78 -9.97 4.07 4.45
C ALA A 78 -9.70 5.29 5.36
N THR A 79 -10.65 6.20 5.52
CA THR A 79 -10.45 7.44 6.32
C THR A 79 -10.94 7.33 7.76
N GLN A 80 -11.26 6.12 8.24
CA GLN A 80 -11.60 5.91 9.65
C GLN A 80 -10.44 6.35 10.56
N HIS A 81 -10.76 6.93 11.72
CA HIS A 81 -9.76 7.42 12.67
C HIS A 81 -8.68 6.36 13.01
N ARG A 82 -9.10 5.11 13.30
CA ARG A 82 -8.17 3.99 13.55
C ARG A 82 -7.22 3.70 12.38
N ILE A 83 -7.69 3.85 11.14
CA ILE A 83 -6.88 3.60 9.94
C ILE A 83 -5.89 4.73 9.75
N LEU A 84 -6.31 5.99 9.92
CA LEU A 84 -5.42 7.14 9.91
C LEU A 84 -4.31 6.99 10.96
N THR A 85 -4.68 6.79 12.22
CA THR A 85 -3.73 6.66 13.33
C THR A 85 -2.79 5.48 13.14
N GLY A 86 -3.33 4.33 12.70
CA GLY A 86 -2.52 3.16 12.37
C GLY A 86 -1.54 3.40 11.21
N THR A 87 -1.98 4.11 10.16
CA THR A 87 -1.15 4.49 9.01
C THR A 87 0.00 5.38 9.44
N LEU A 88 -0.27 6.42 10.23
CA LEU A 88 0.76 7.33 10.74
C LEU A 88 1.77 6.59 11.62
N LYS A 89 1.31 5.67 12.48
CA LYS A 89 2.20 4.80 13.27
C LYS A 89 3.08 3.92 12.39
N GLU A 90 2.54 3.30 11.34
CA GLU A 90 3.34 2.48 10.42
C GLU A 90 4.39 3.32 9.68
N VAL A 91 4.07 4.55 9.27
CA VAL A 91 5.05 5.48 8.69
C VAL A 91 6.18 5.77 9.68
N LEU A 92 5.84 6.14 10.92
CA LEU A 92 6.82 6.44 11.96
C LEU A 92 7.65 5.21 12.36
N ASN A 93 7.05 4.03 12.41
CA ASN A 93 7.76 2.78 12.68
C ASN A 93 8.77 2.44 11.58
N ASN A 94 8.46 2.74 10.31
CA ASN A 94 9.41 2.56 9.22
C ASN A 94 10.61 3.51 9.36
N PHE A 95 10.39 4.77 9.75
CA PHE A 95 11.49 5.66 10.14
C PHE A 95 12.30 5.07 11.30
N LYS A 96 11.63 4.62 12.36
CA LYS A 96 12.29 4.08 13.55
C LYS A 96 13.24 2.94 13.20
N VAL A 97 12.79 1.95 12.43
CA VAL A 97 13.62 0.79 12.05
C VAL A 97 14.90 1.21 11.34
N ASP A 98 14.82 2.14 10.39
CA ASP A 98 15.99 2.57 9.62
C ASP A 98 16.87 3.57 10.39
N LEU A 99 16.30 4.37 11.29
CA LEU A 99 17.04 5.22 12.22
C LEU A 99 17.79 4.41 13.28
N ASP A 100 17.20 3.34 13.81
CA ASP A 100 17.87 2.42 14.73
C ASP A 100 19.06 1.72 14.02
N ALA A 101 18.92 1.45 12.72
CA ALA A 101 20.03 0.91 11.91
C ALA A 101 21.13 1.95 11.64
N LEU A 102 20.79 3.24 11.49
CA LEU A 102 21.74 4.34 11.36
C LEU A 102 22.52 4.57 12.65
N ASP A 103 21.84 4.50 13.80
CA ASP A 103 22.41 4.65 15.15
C ASP A 103 23.61 3.74 15.38
N SER A 104 23.51 2.50 14.90
CA SER A 104 24.55 1.47 15.02
C SER A 104 25.87 1.83 14.31
N GLN A 105 25.86 2.84 13.43
CA GLN A 105 27.01 3.29 12.63
C GLN A 105 27.63 4.61 13.15
N GLY A 106 27.11 5.15 14.25
CA GLY A 106 27.54 6.40 14.87
C GLY A 106 26.45 7.46 14.85
N LEU A 107 26.18 8.09 16.00
CA LEU A 107 25.10 9.09 16.11
C LEU A 107 25.57 10.44 15.60
N ASP A 108 24.92 10.93 14.55
CA ASP A 108 24.86 12.37 14.27
C ASP A 108 23.70 13.02 15.05
N LYS A 109 23.77 14.35 15.18
CA LYS A 109 22.77 15.15 15.91
C LYS A 109 21.37 15.03 15.31
N ASP A 110 21.28 14.89 13.99
CA ASP A 110 20.02 14.87 13.25
C ASP A 110 19.28 13.54 13.46
N THR A 111 20.02 12.42 13.56
CA THR A 111 19.53 11.09 13.89
C THR A 111 18.94 11.05 15.30
N ILE A 112 19.62 11.65 16.29
CA ILE A 112 19.11 11.77 17.67
C ILE A 112 17.79 12.54 17.69
N MET A 113 17.77 13.72 17.06
CA MET A 113 16.58 14.57 17.02
C MET A 113 15.41 13.86 16.30
N GLY A 114 15.68 13.22 15.17
CA GLY A 114 14.68 12.45 14.43
C GLY A 114 14.11 11.29 15.22
N GLN A 115 14.94 10.51 15.92
CA GLN A 115 14.48 9.45 16.82
C GLN A 115 13.58 10.01 17.92
N GLN A 116 13.96 11.14 18.54
CA GLN A 116 13.15 11.78 19.58
C GLN A 116 11.79 12.24 19.04
N ILE A 117 11.73 12.82 17.84
CA ILE A 117 10.47 13.23 17.21
C ILE A 117 9.61 12.00 16.91
N VAL A 118 10.18 10.94 16.32
CA VAL A 118 9.47 9.68 16.04
C VAL A 118 8.87 9.09 17.31
N LEU A 119 9.65 8.96 18.38
CA LEU A 119 9.20 8.41 19.66
C LEU A 119 8.11 9.27 20.30
N THR A 120 8.26 10.59 20.26
CA THR A 120 7.27 11.54 20.81
C THR A 120 5.95 11.44 20.04
N CYS A 121 6.01 11.40 18.70
CA CYS A 121 4.83 11.27 17.85
C CYS A 121 4.12 9.92 18.04
N LEU A 122 4.88 8.82 18.11
CA LEU A 122 4.33 7.48 18.39
C LEU A 122 3.64 7.41 19.76
N LYS A 123 4.25 8.01 20.79
CA LYS A 123 3.66 8.11 22.13
C LYS A 123 2.37 8.92 22.09
N PHE A 124 2.39 10.08 21.45
CA PHE A 124 1.22 10.95 21.27
C PHE A 124 0.06 10.21 20.59
N LEU A 125 0.31 9.52 19.47
CA LEU A 125 -0.69 8.73 18.74
C LEU A 125 -1.17 7.48 19.51
N THR A 126 -0.40 7.01 20.48
CA THR A 126 -0.75 5.86 21.32
C THR A 126 -1.61 6.28 22.49
N GLU A 127 -1.26 7.35 23.19
CA GLU A 127 -2.09 7.97 24.22
C GLU A 127 -3.46 8.37 23.66
N ALA A 128 -3.51 8.82 22.40
CA ALA A 128 -4.74 9.09 21.65
C ALA A 128 -5.63 7.86 21.37
N ALA A 129 -5.13 6.63 21.51
CA ALA A 129 -5.88 5.40 21.22
C ALA A 129 -6.45 4.67 22.46
N VAL A 130 -6.06 5.05 23.68
CA VAL A 130 -6.33 4.31 24.94
C VAL A 130 -7.77 4.48 25.47
N SER A 131 -8.72 5.03 24.70
CA SER A 131 -10.14 5.05 25.11
C SER A 131 -10.89 3.73 24.91
N ASN A 132 -10.21 2.68 24.42
CA ASN A 132 -10.80 1.40 24.01
C ASN A 132 -10.70 0.29 25.07
N GLU A 133 -11.21 0.50 26.29
CA GLU A 133 -11.58 -0.63 27.14
C GLU A 133 -13.08 -0.95 26.95
N PRO A 134 -13.45 -2.11 26.38
CA PRO A 134 -14.85 -2.49 26.17
C PRO A 134 -15.57 -2.91 27.46
N GLU A 135 -14.84 -3.16 28.56
CA GLU A 135 -15.40 -3.65 29.83
C GLU A 135 -15.88 -2.52 30.76
N SER A 136 -15.55 -1.26 30.47
CA SER A 136 -15.98 -0.13 31.31
C SER A 136 -17.25 0.53 30.75
N THR A 137 -18.38 -0.14 30.90
CA THR A 137 -19.74 0.39 30.66
C THR A 137 -20.16 1.40 31.74
N SER A 138 -19.25 2.26 32.20
CA SER A 138 -19.61 3.31 33.14
C SER A 138 -19.76 4.65 32.41
N TRP A 139 -21.00 4.92 32.02
CA TRP A 139 -21.52 6.25 31.71
C TRP A 139 -21.40 7.24 32.90
N MET A 140 -20.82 6.80 34.03
CA MET A 140 -20.50 7.57 35.23
C MET A 140 -19.00 7.84 35.43
N ARG A 141 -18.15 7.78 34.39
CA ARG A 141 -16.80 8.36 34.54
C ARG A 141 -16.93 9.86 34.80
N LEU A 142 -16.73 10.25 36.05
CA LEU A 142 -16.54 11.64 36.46
C LEU A 142 -15.46 12.27 35.58
N SER A 143 -15.72 13.49 35.12
CA SER A 143 -14.75 14.32 34.40
C SER A 143 -13.39 14.22 35.09
N PRO A 144 -12.27 14.06 34.35
CA PRO A 144 -10.96 13.97 34.95
C PRO A 144 -10.78 15.14 35.93
N SER A 145 -10.45 14.83 37.18
CA SER A 145 -10.15 15.86 38.18
C SER A 145 -9.09 16.79 37.59
N LYS A 146 -9.36 18.09 37.61
CA LYS A 146 -8.43 19.15 37.19
C LYS A 146 -7.12 19.03 37.97
N ASN A 147 -6.23 18.16 37.53
CA ASN A 147 -4.83 18.25 37.89
C ASN A 147 -4.23 19.34 37.02
N VAL A 148 -3.89 20.40 37.74
CA VAL A 148 -3.19 21.61 37.33
C VAL A 148 -2.00 21.22 36.43
N ASN A 149 -1.95 21.87 35.26
CA ASN A 149 -0.89 21.85 34.25
C ASN A 149 -0.80 20.63 33.30
N THR A 150 -1.90 20.29 32.62
CA THR A 150 -1.78 19.66 31.29
C THR A 150 -1.82 20.76 30.22
N SER A 151 -0.74 20.79 29.44
CA SER A 151 -0.46 21.66 28.29
C SER A 151 -1.66 21.81 27.35
N GLY A 152 -1.70 22.91 26.61
CA GLY A 152 -2.81 23.29 25.72
C GLY A 152 -3.43 22.15 24.89
N SER A 153 -4.72 22.33 24.60
CA SER A 153 -5.55 21.49 23.72
C SER A 153 -4.75 20.78 22.62
N ARG A 154 -4.56 19.46 22.75
CA ARG A 154 -3.83 18.63 21.77
C ARG A 154 -4.58 18.55 20.44
N LYS A 155 -3.91 18.88 19.34
CA LYS A 155 -4.48 18.96 17.99
C LYS A 155 -3.74 18.09 16.99
N TRP A 156 -4.37 17.83 15.85
CA TRP A 156 -3.68 17.27 14.68
C TRP A 156 -2.59 18.18 14.11
N GLU A 157 -2.65 19.48 14.42
CA GLU A 157 -1.58 20.44 14.12
C GLU A 157 -0.24 20.04 14.76
N ASP A 158 -0.23 19.56 16.01
CA ASP A 158 0.99 19.11 16.69
C ASP A 158 1.63 17.91 15.95
N VAL A 159 0.80 16.99 15.45
CA VAL A 159 1.25 15.84 14.66
C VAL A 159 1.80 16.29 13.30
N LEU A 160 1.15 17.27 12.67
CA LEU A 160 1.60 17.84 11.41
C LEU A 160 2.97 18.54 11.57
N GLU A 161 3.18 19.29 12.66
CA GLU A 161 4.47 19.93 12.96
C GLU A 161 5.58 18.89 13.15
N MET A 162 5.36 17.84 13.96
CA MET A 162 6.33 16.75 14.11
C MET A 162 6.66 16.06 12.77
N PHE A 163 5.69 15.89 11.88
CA PHE A 163 5.93 15.35 10.53
C PHE A 163 6.73 16.32 9.66
N ASN A 164 6.46 17.63 9.73
CA ASN A 164 7.22 18.64 9.02
C ASN A 164 8.68 18.62 9.46
N ASP A 165 8.93 18.60 10.77
CA ASP A 165 10.28 18.57 11.32
C ASP A 165 11.04 17.33 10.84
N LEU A 166 10.42 16.13 10.91
CA LEU A 166 11.02 14.89 10.40
C LEU A 166 11.38 14.97 8.91
N ILE A 167 10.53 15.57 8.09
CA ILE A 167 10.78 15.75 6.67
C ILE A 167 11.95 16.69 6.44
N GLU A 168 12.01 17.81 7.16
CA GLU A 168 13.10 18.78 7.02
C GLU A 168 14.44 18.19 7.47
N TYR A 169 14.49 17.54 8.65
CA TYR A 169 15.71 16.90 9.16
C TYR A 169 16.29 15.87 8.19
N PHE A 170 15.43 15.07 7.55
CA PHE A 170 15.89 13.96 6.70
C PHE A 170 15.74 14.22 5.21
N ARG A 171 15.46 15.45 4.77
CA ARG A 171 15.32 15.79 3.34
C ARG A 171 16.54 15.39 2.52
N ALA A 172 17.74 15.56 3.08
CA ALA A 172 19.01 15.25 2.42
C ALA A 172 19.47 13.79 2.61
N GLU A 173 18.87 13.05 3.56
CA GLU A 173 19.30 11.70 3.89
C GLU A 173 18.77 10.69 2.87
N THR A 174 19.67 10.22 2.01
CA THR A 174 19.34 9.32 0.89
C THR A 174 18.74 7.98 1.34
N ARG A 175 19.14 7.46 2.50
CA ARG A 175 18.66 6.18 3.03
C ARG A 175 17.21 6.27 3.50
N LEU A 176 16.80 7.44 3.99
CA LEU A 176 15.45 7.70 4.52
C LEU A 176 14.50 8.29 3.46
N LYS A 177 14.99 8.54 2.24
CA LYS A 177 14.25 9.22 1.16
C LYS A 177 12.84 8.65 0.91
N LEU A 178 12.68 7.33 0.98
CA LEU A 178 11.38 6.69 0.78
C LEU A 178 10.41 6.98 1.93
N HIS A 179 10.91 7.01 3.17
CA HIS A 179 10.11 7.35 4.35
C HIS A 179 9.74 8.83 4.37
N VAL A 180 10.68 9.71 4.01
CA VAL A 180 10.44 11.15 3.83
C VAL A 180 9.36 11.40 2.79
N ALA A 181 9.46 10.77 1.61
CA ALA A 181 8.42 10.87 0.58
C ALA A 181 7.06 10.37 1.09
N LYS A 182 7.03 9.35 1.95
CA LYS A 182 5.80 8.84 2.54
C LYS A 182 5.22 9.78 3.59
N ALA A 183 6.06 10.40 4.43
CA ALA A 183 5.64 11.44 5.37
C ALA A 183 5.07 12.66 4.64
N GLU A 184 5.70 13.09 3.54
CA GLU A 184 5.20 14.18 2.70
C GLU A 184 3.80 13.88 2.15
N VAL A 185 3.58 12.64 1.69
CA VAL A 185 2.25 12.20 1.25
C VAL A 185 1.22 12.31 2.38
N MET A 186 1.57 11.96 3.62
CA MET A 186 0.65 12.04 4.74
C MET A 186 0.33 13.47 5.19
N LYS A 187 1.18 14.46 4.88
CA LYS A 187 0.88 15.89 5.13
C LYS A 187 -0.41 16.34 4.47
N GLU A 188 -0.72 15.83 3.27
CA GLU A 188 -1.95 16.16 2.55
C GLU A 188 -3.17 15.94 3.45
N GLY A 189 -3.27 14.78 4.11
CA GLY A 189 -4.36 14.45 5.02
C GLY A 189 -4.30 15.23 6.33
N LEU A 190 -3.12 15.31 6.96
CA LEU A 190 -2.90 16.02 8.22
C LEU A 190 -3.28 17.51 8.12
N LEU A 191 -2.92 18.18 7.03
CA LEU A 191 -3.31 19.57 6.75
C LEU A 191 -4.82 19.76 6.75
N GLN A 192 -5.57 18.78 6.24
CA GLN A 192 -7.03 18.87 6.22
C GLN A 192 -7.60 18.80 7.63
N ILE A 193 -6.97 18.11 8.57
CA ILE A 193 -7.54 17.87 9.90
C ILE A 193 -6.86 18.64 11.03
N LYS A 194 -5.87 19.48 10.72
CA LYS A 194 -5.00 20.16 11.71
C LYS A 194 -5.77 20.85 12.85
N ASP A 195 -6.91 21.47 12.56
CA ASP A 195 -7.69 22.23 13.55
C ASP A 195 -8.56 21.35 14.47
N ILE A 196 -8.60 20.02 14.22
CA ILE A 196 -9.41 19.05 14.98
C ILE A 196 -8.64 18.59 16.22
N LEU A 197 -9.37 18.40 17.32
CA LEU A 197 -8.80 17.95 18.60
C LEU A 197 -8.47 16.46 18.57
N ILE A 198 -7.39 16.07 19.26
CA ILE A 198 -6.98 14.68 19.54
C ILE A 198 -6.93 14.49 21.06
N ASP A 199 -7.92 15.02 21.75
CA ASP A 199 -7.94 14.96 23.21
C ASP A 199 -8.78 13.76 23.66
N ASN A 200 -8.19 12.93 24.53
CA ASN A 200 -8.85 11.80 25.17
C ASN A 200 -9.34 12.11 26.59
N SER A 201 -9.04 13.30 27.10
CA SER A 201 -9.55 13.81 28.38
C SER A 201 -10.98 14.34 28.27
N ILE A 202 -11.51 14.43 27.04
CA ILE A 202 -12.90 14.79 26.75
C ILE A 202 -13.84 13.58 26.87
N GLY A 203 -15.12 13.84 27.08
CA GLY A 203 -16.13 12.78 27.21
C GLY A 203 -16.25 11.93 25.95
N TYR A 204 -16.61 10.64 26.10
CA TYR A 204 -16.71 9.67 25.01
C TYR A 204 -17.50 10.15 23.79
N LYS A 205 -18.63 10.85 24.01
CA LYS A 205 -19.47 11.40 22.93
C LYS A 205 -18.71 12.43 22.09
N GLU A 206 -17.91 13.27 22.74
CA GLU A 206 -17.12 14.31 22.09
C GLU A 206 -15.94 13.68 21.34
N ALA A 207 -15.23 12.72 21.95
CA ALA A 207 -14.17 11.97 21.28
C ALA A 207 -14.68 11.32 19.98
N ARG A 208 -15.83 10.62 20.03
CA ARG A 208 -16.46 10.05 18.83
C ARG A 208 -16.88 11.11 17.81
N HIS A 209 -17.27 12.30 18.26
CA HIS A 209 -17.62 13.41 17.36
C HIS A 209 -16.37 13.88 16.59
N GLN A 210 -15.24 14.06 17.28
CA GLN A 210 -13.96 14.43 16.67
C GLN A 210 -13.50 13.35 15.67
N GLU A 211 -13.58 12.06 16.01
CA GLU A 211 -13.24 10.96 15.09
C GLU A 211 -14.09 10.99 13.80
N ARG A 212 -15.40 11.22 13.93
CA ARG A 212 -16.30 11.37 12.77
C ARG A 212 -16.00 12.62 11.96
N LEU A 213 -15.58 13.70 12.61
CA LEU A 213 -15.20 14.94 11.94
C LEU A 213 -13.93 14.73 11.10
N VAL A 214 -12.93 14.03 11.64
CA VAL A 214 -11.73 13.59 10.89
C VAL A 214 -12.14 12.79 9.65
N GLN A 215 -12.92 11.73 9.83
CA GLN A 215 -13.37 10.87 8.73
C GLN A 215 -14.13 11.67 7.66
N LYS A 216 -15.07 12.53 8.09
CA LYS A 216 -15.88 13.37 7.20
C LYS A 216 -15.00 14.35 6.40
N LYS A 217 -14.04 15.01 7.06
CA LYS A 217 -13.17 16.00 6.42
C LYS A 217 -12.28 15.31 5.38
N LEU A 218 -11.58 14.24 5.77
CA LEU A 218 -10.73 13.44 4.87
C LEU A 218 -11.51 12.82 3.70
N SER A 219 -12.68 12.23 3.96
CA SER A 219 -13.52 11.64 2.91
C SER A 219 -13.96 12.68 1.87
N LYS A 220 -14.21 13.92 2.31
CA LYS A 220 -14.62 15.01 1.42
C LYS A 220 -13.44 15.56 0.60
N THR A 221 -12.28 15.75 1.23
CA THR A 221 -11.15 16.48 0.66
C THR A 221 -10.21 15.58 -0.14
N LEU A 222 -9.99 14.34 0.28
CA LEU A 222 -9.09 13.44 -0.43
C LEU A 222 -9.77 12.93 -1.72
N GLY A 223 -9.14 13.27 -2.84
CA GLY A 223 -9.60 12.93 -4.18
C GLY A 223 -9.16 11.52 -4.62
N HIS A 224 -9.66 11.07 -5.77
CA HIS A 224 -9.28 9.77 -6.35
C HIS A 224 -7.78 9.66 -6.63
N SER A 225 -7.15 10.74 -7.08
CA SER A 225 -5.71 10.77 -7.36
C SER A 225 -4.84 11.05 -6.12
N SER A 226 -5.45 11.20 -4.94
CA SER A 226 -4.73 11.48 -3.69
C SER A 226 -3.81 10.31 -3.32
N ARG A 227 -2.51 10.61 -3.15
CA ARG A 227 -1.54 9.64 -2.64
C ARG A 227 -1.76 9.36 -1.16
N CYS A 228 -2.28 10.34 -0.41
CA CYS A 228 -2.65 10.15 1.00
C CYS A 228 -3.80 9.15 1.12
N LEU A 229 -4.88 9.32 0.35
CA LEU A 229 -5.99 8.35 0.31
C LEU A 229 -5.50 6.95 -0.04
N PHE A 230 -4.63 6.86 -1.04
CA PHE A 230 -4.07 5.59 -1.46
C PHE A 230 -3.22 4.93 -0.36
N THR A 231 -2.41 5.70 0.35
CA THR A 231 -1.62 5.20 1.49
C THR A 231 -2.53 4.69 2.61
N LEU A 232 -3.60 5.42 2.93
CA LEU A 232 -4.62 4.97 3.89
C LEU A 232 -5.30 3.67 3.43
N LEU A 233 -5.60 3.55 2.14
CA LEU A 233 -6.17 2.33 1.57
C LEU A 233 -5.22 1.14 1.66
N LEU A 234 -3.93 1.33 1.36
CA LEU A 234 -2.93 0.27 1.49
C LEU A 234 -2.82 -0.22 2.93
N TYR A 235 -2.88 0.69 3.91
CA TYR A 235 -2.89 0.32 5.31
C TYR A 235 -4.18 -0.43 5.68
N TYR A 236 -5.33 0.04 5.21
CA TYR A 236 -6.62 -0.64 5.42
C TYR A 236 -6.63 -2.08 4.89
N LEU A 237 -6.12 -2.31 3.66
CA LEU A 237 -6.15 -3.62 3.03
C LEU A 237 -5.04 -4.56 3.50
N PHE A 238 -3.84 -4.02 3.76
CA PHE A 238 -2.63 -4.84 3.92
C PHE A 238 -1.82 -4.52 5.18
N GLY A 239 -2.22 -3.52 5.97
CA GLY A 239 -1.47 -3.05 7.14
C GLY A 239 -0.10 -2.48 6.79
N ARG A 240 0.09 -1.98 5.57
CA ARG A 240 1.38 -1.47 5.05
C ARG A 240 1.18 -0.16 4.31
N VAL A 241 2.22 0.67 4.29
CA VAL A 241 2.18 2.03 3.70
C VAL A 241 3.10 2.21 2.49
N SER A 242 3.97 1.24 2.22
CA SER A 242 4.89 1.26 1.08
C SER A 242 4.14 1.19 -0.24
N ASP A 243 4.57 1.98 -1.23
CA ASP A 243 4.03 1.90 -2.59
C ASP A 243 4.25 0.49 -3.17
N ILE A 244 3.35 0.05 -4.05
CA ILE A 244 3.43 -1.29 -4.63
C ILE A 244 4.24 -1.24 -5.91
N GLU A 245 5.35 -1.97 -5.92
CA GLU A 245 6.20 -2.14 -7.10
C GLU A 245 5.95 -3.49 -7.77
N VAL A 246 5.68 -3.44 -9.08
CA VAL A 246 5.53 -4.59 -9.96
C VAL A 246 6.56 -4.47 -11.07
N ASP A 247 7.33 -5.53 -11.32
CA ASP A 247 8.44 -5.49 -12.27
C ASP A 247 7.98 -5.55 -13.73
N MET A 248 6.82 -6.18 -13.98
CA MET A 248 6.15 -6.21 -15.27
C MET A 248 4.65 -6.04 -15.05
N ALA A 249 4.10 -4.94 -15.57
CA ALA A 249 2.71 -4.55 -15.35
C ALA A 249 1.70 -5.58 -15.89
N GLY A 250 2.07 -6.34 -16.92
CA GLY A 250 1.19 -7.29 -17.59
C GLY A 250 -0.04 -6.61 -18.21
N GLY A 251 -1.20 -7.24 -18.08
CA GLY A 251 -2.43 -6.78 -18.71
C GLY A 251 -3.67 -7.52 -18.24
N VAL A 252 -4.84 -7.02 -18.67
CA VAL A 252 -6.13 -7.70 -18.51
C VAL A 252 -6.49 -8.41 -19.80
N TYR A 253 -6.69 -9.72 -19.74
CA TYR A 253 -6.99 -10.57 -20.88
C TYR A 253 -8.42 -11.11 -20.76
N LYS A 254 -9.20 -10.97 -21.83
CA LYS A 254 -10.54 -11.54 -21.89
C LYS A 254 -10.46 -13.02 -22.20
N SER A 255 -11.17 -13.84 -21.43
CA SER A 255 -11.46 -15.21 -21.85
C SER A 255 -12.46 -15.16 -23.02
N GLY A 256 -12.38 -16.11 -23.95
CA GLY A 256 -13.40 -16.29 -24.99
C GLY A 256 -14.79 -16.68 -24.43
N SER A 257 -14.90 -16.93 -23.11
CA SER A 257 -16.18 -17.05 -22.40
C SER A 257 -16.62 -15.70 -21.83
N ASP A 258 -17.88 -15.34 -22.04
CA ASP A 258 -18.46 -13.99 -21.87
C ASP A 258 -18.42 -13.39 -20.44
N ASN A 259 -17.76 -14.00 -19.47
CA ASN A 259 -17.78 -13.54 -18.07
C ASN A 259 -16.49 -13.73 -17.28
N LYS A 260 -15.36 -14.10 -17.91
CA LYS A 260 -14.08 -14.28 -17.21
C LYS A 260 -12.97 -13.42 -17.82
N ASN A 261 -12.30 -12.64 -16.98
CA ASN A 261 -11.13 -11.84 -17.32
C ASN A 261 -9.95 -12.30 -16.44
N TRP A 262 -8.75 -12.25 -16.99
CA TRP A 262 -7.52 -12.61 -16.29
C TRP A 262 -6.64 -11.38 -16.14
N LEU A 263 -6.23 -11.07 -14.92
CA LEU A 263 -5.18 -10.10 -14.66
C LEU A 263 -3.86 -10.83 -14.48
N CYS A 264 -2.91 -10.59 -15.38
CA CYS A 264 -1.54 -11.08 -15.25
C CYS A 264 -0.62 -9.94 -14.79
N MET A 265 0.22 -10.20 -13.79
CA MET A 265 1.30 -9.30 -13.38
C MET A 265 2.57 -10.08 -13.08
N GLY A 266 3.72 -9.39 -13.15
CA GLY A 266 5.02 -10.03 -13.12
C GLY A 266 6.01 -9.50 -12.09
N ARG A 267 6.82 -10.41 -11.54
CA ARG A 267 7.92 -10.11 -10.61
C ARG A 267 9.20 -10.85 -10.99
N ILE A 268 10.34 -10.18 -10.85
CA ILE A 268 11.66 -10.74 -11.16
C ILE A 268 12.39 -10.99 -9.83
N LEU A 269 12.87 -12.22 -9.67
CA LEU A 269 13.60 -12.70 -8.51
C LEU A 269 15.06 -13.01 -8.89
N THR A 270 15.96 -12.78 -7.94
CA THR A 270 17.41 -12.98 -8.13
C THR A 270 17.92 -14.31 -7.58
N SER A 271 17.06 -15.10 -6.94
CA SER A 271 17.41 -16.38 -6.32
C SER A 271 16.15 -17.24 -6.21
N ASP A 272 16.33 -18.54 -6.40
CA ASP A 272 15.32 -19.60 -6.26
C ASP A 272 15.13 -20.07 -4.81
N SER A 273 15.70 -19.36 -3.83
CA SER A 273 15.44 -19.65 -2.43
C SER A 273 13.94 -19.55 -2.11
N GLU A 274 13.42 -20.55 -1.42
CA GLU A 274 11.98 -20.60 -1.09
C GLU A 274 11.50 -19.34 -0.35
N LYS A 275 12.34 -18.78 0.53
CA LYS A 275 12.04 -17.50 1.21
C LYS A 275 11.91 -16.34 0.22
N MET A 276 12.70 -16.30 -0.85
CA MET A 276 12.60 -15.27 -1.88
C MET A 276 11.35 -15.46 -2.74
N ILE A 277 11.05 -16.70 -3.13
CA ILE A 277 9.86 -17.05 -3.90
C ILE A 277 8.60 -16.72 -3.11
N GLU A 278 8.52 -17.12 -1.84
CA GLU A 278 7.38 -16.84 -0.96
C GLU A 278 7.16 -15.32 -0.79
N ARG A 279 8.23 -14.55 -0.57
CA ARG A 279 8.13 -13.08 -0.53
C ARG A 279 7.67 -12.49 -1.85
N GLY A 280 8.19 -13.01 -2.97
CA GLY A 280 7.79 -12.59 -4.30
C GLY A 280 6.31 -12.82 -4.57
N VAL A 281 5.79 -14.00 -4.20
CA VAL A 281 4.37 -14.35 -4.30
C VAL A 281 3.54 -13.40 -3.44
N LYS A 282 3.90 -13.21 -2.16
CA LYS A 282 3.17 -12.31 -1.24
C LYS A 282 3.14 -10.86 -1.75
N GLN A 283 4.23 -10.37 -2.33
CA GLN A 283 4.30 -9.00 -2.85
C GLN A 283 3.46 -8.85 -4.12
N LEU A 284 3.50 -9.83 -5.02
CA LEU A 284 2.70 -9.83 -6.24
C LEU A 284 1.20 -10.02 -5.95
N ASP A 285 0.85 -10.85 -4.97
CA ASP A 285 -0.53 -11.07 -4.51
C ASP A 285 -1.17 -9.78 -4.00
N LYS A 286 -0.42 -8.93 -3.27
CA LYS A 286 -0.91 -7.63 -2.84
C LYS A 286 -1.25 -6.72 -4.03
N ALA A 287 -0.39 -6.70 -5.05
CA ALA A 287 -0.65 -5.93 -6.26
C ALA A 287 -1.91 -6.45 -6.97
N LEU A 288 -1.98 -7.74 -7.27
CA LEU A 288 -3.13 -8.36 -7.93
C LEU A 288 -4.43 -8.17 -7.13
N SER A 289 -4.37 -8.34 -5.80
CA SER A 289 -5.52 -8.15 -4.90
C SER A 289 -6.02 -6.71 -4.87
N LEU A 290 -5.11 -5.71 -4.92
CA LEU A 290 -5.50 -4.31 -5.01
C LEU A 290 -6.28 -4.03 -6.30
N PHE A 291 -5.83 -4.59 -7.42
CA PHE A 291 -6.51 -4.42 -8.71
C PHE A 291 -7.87 -5.12 -8.71
N LYS A 292 -7.97 -6.35 -8.16
CA LYS A 292 -9.26 -7.04 -7.98
C LYS A 292 -10.22 -6.25 -7.10
N PHE A 293 -9.72 -5.71 -5.99
CA PHE A 293 -10.51 -4.86 -5.11
C PHE A 293 -11.08 -3.65 -5.87
N VAL A 294 -10.26 -2.95 -6.66
CA VAL A 294 -10.73 -1.81 -7.47
C VAL A 294 -11.70 -2.26 -8.56
N TRP A 295 -11.45 -3.38 -9.24
CA TRP A 295 -12.34 -3.96 -10.26
C TRP A 295 -13.75 -4.23 -9.71
N GLU A 296 -13.83 -4.92 -8.57
CA GLU A 296 -15.09 -5.27 -7.91
C GLU A 296 -15.78 -4.02 -7.35
N THR A 297 -15.01 -3.11 -6.74
CA THR A 297 -15.57 -1.86 -6.20
C THR A 297 -16.12 -0.94 -7.30
N ALA A 298 -15.47 -0.94 -8.47
CA ALA A 298 -15.89 -0.23 -9.68
C ALA A 298 -17.07 -0.88 -10.41
N GLU A 299 -17.55 -2.03 -9.92
CA GLU A 299 -18.65 -2.79 -10.53
C GLU A 299 -18.36 -3.13 -12.00
N MET A 300 -17.10 -3.50 -12.28
CA MET A 300 -16.69 -3.93 -13.61
C MET A 300 -17.39 -5.24 -13.99
N LYS A 301 -17.71 -5.40 -15.29
CA LYS A 301 -18.42 -6.58 -15.79
C LYS A 301 -17.51 -7.80 -15.84
N GLY A 302 -18.02 -8.95 -15.38
CA GLY A 302 -17.31 -10.22 -15.39
C GLY A 302 -16.39 -10.42 -14.18
N HIS A 303 -16.02 -11.67 -13.93
CA HIS A 303 -15.10 -12.02 -12.85
C HIS A 303 -13.65 -11.72 -13.26
N LEU A 304 -12.83 -11.25 -12.31
CA LEU A 304 -11.40 -11.05 -12.51
C LEU A 304 -10.61 -12.14 -11.77
N ASP A 305 -10.09 -13.09 -12.53
CA ASP A 305 -9.15 -14.11 -12.06
C ASP A 305 -7.72 -13.55 -12.03
N LEU A 306 -6.97 -13.94 -11.00
CA LEU A 306 -5.63 -13.39 -10.74
C LEU A 306 -4.54 -14.40 -11.08
N GLN A 307 -3.57 -13.94 -11.87
CA GLN A 307 -2.43 -14.73 -12.29
C GLN A 307 -1.11 -13.99 -12.03
N GLY A 308 -0.28 -14.52 -11.14
CA GLY A 308 1.05 -13.99 -10.91
C GLY A 308 2.09 -14.75 -11.71
N HIS A 309 3.08 -14.05 -12.25
CA HIS A 309 4.24 -14.65 -12.90
C HIS A 309 5.51 -14.21 -12.19
N LEU A 310 6.32 -15.16 -11.77
CA LEU A 310 7.61 -14.94 -11.12
C LEU A 310 8.69 -15.48 -12.04
N TRP A 311 9.69 -14.68 -12.37
CA TRP A 311 10.85 -15.11 -13.15
C TRP A 311 12.06 -15.11 -12.24
N CYS A 312 12.71 -16.26 -12.14
CA CYS A 312 13.74 -16.49 -11.15
C CYS A 312 15.01 -17.03 -11.80
N VAL A 313 16.17 -16.51 -11.38
CA VAL A 313 17.46 -17.12 -11.74
C VAL A 313 17.54 -18.50 -11.09
N GLY A 314 17.81 -19.53 -11.88
CA GLY A 314 17.74 -20.95 -11.49
C GLY A 314 16.73 -21.74 -12.32
N GLU A 315 16.68 -23.06 -12.14
CA GLU A 315 15.91 -23.97 -13.01
C GLU A 315 14.72 -24.60 -12.28
N HIS A 316 13.59 -23.90 -12.17
CA HIS A 316 12.36 -24.50 -11.62
C HIS A 316 11.09 -23.88 -12.23
N ASN A 317 10.64 -24.42 -13.36
CA ASN A 317 9.27 -24.14 -13.81
C ASN A 317 8.30 -24.88 -12.91
N ARG A 318 7.45 -24.16 -12.19
CA ARG A 318 6.43 -24.77 -11.33
C ARG A 318 5.21 -23.88 -11.16
N LEU A 319 4.08 -24.52 -10.87
CA LEU A 319 2.85 -23.85 -10.50
C LEU A 319 2.73 -23.80 -8.97
N LEU A 320 2.36 -22.62 -8.47
CA LEU A 320 2.14 -22.34 -7.06
C LEU A 320 0.70 -21.84 -6.87
N ARG A 321 0.10 -22.20 -5.74
CA ARG A 321 -1.22 -21.72 -5.33
C ARG A 321 -1.07 -20.90 -4.05
N TYR A 322 -1.63 -19.71 -4.04
CA TYR A 322 -1.63 -18.85 -2.86
C TYR A 322 -2.94 -18.09 -2.79
N ARG A 323 -3.66 -18.24 -1.66
CA ARG A 323 -4.98 -17.61 -1.42
C ARG A 323 -6.00 -17.83 -2.56
N GLY A 324 -5.98 -19.01 -3.17
CA GLY A 324 -6.85 -19.36 -4.29
C GLY A 324 -6.38 -18.86 -5.67
N ASN A 325 -5.37 -17.99 -5.71
CA ASN A 325 -4.81 -17.44 -6.96
C ASN A 325 -3.70 -18.35 -7.51
N THR A 326 -3.43 -18.21 -8.81
CA THR A 326 -2.43 -19.03 -9.52
C THR A 326 -1.14 -18.24 -9.73
N TYR A 327 -0.01 -18.85 -9.40
CA TYR A 327 1.31 -18.25 -9.58
C TYR A 327 2.20 -19.18 -10.39
N PHE A 328 2.79 -18.66 -11.46
CA PHE A 328 3.71 -19.40 -12.31
C PHE A 328 5.13 -18.96 -11.97
N LEU A 329 5.96 -19.90 -11.52
CA LEU A 329 7.39 -19.69 -11.40
C LEU A 329 8.05 -20.14 -12.71
N HIS A 330 8.81 -19.25 -13.32
CA HIS A 330 9.55 -19.45 -14.55
C HIS A 330 11.05 -19.35 -14.25
N GLY A 331 11.82 -20.29 -14.78
CA GLY A 331 13.28 -20.21 -14.74
C GLY A 331 13.83 -19.20 -15.75
N ILE A 332 14.83 -18.43 -15.35
CA ILE A 332 15.67 -17.61 -16.23
C ILE A 332 16.91 -18.45 -16.54
N CYS A 333 16.91 -19.11 -17.69
CA CYS A 333 18.07 -19.80 -18.26
C CYS A 333 18.68 -18.87 -19.31
N LEU A 334 19.86 -18.32 -19.02
CA LEU A 334 20.61 -17.44 -19.93
C LEU A 334 21.36 -18.25 -20.99
#